data_AF-A0A256HGB0-F1
#
_entry.id   AF-A0A256HGB0-F1
#
_cell.length_a   1.000
_cell.length_b   1.000
_cell.length_c   1.000
_cell.angle_alpha   90.00
_cell.angle_beta   90.00
_cell.angle_gamma   90.00
#
_symmetry.space_group_name_H-M   'P 1'
#
loop_
_entity.id
_entity.type
_entity.pdbx_description
1 polymer ?
#
loop_
_entity_poly.entity_id
_entity_poly.type
_entity_poly.pdbx_seq_one_letter_code
_entity_poly.pdbx_strand_id
1 'polypeptide(L)'
;MTGAPLGTGSPRVWVAILLIGIATYGFRLSFIHLFGRIDEVPARVKRPLRYVPPAVLAALVLPDLVTLRPSVAATLLDERLIAGAVAGVVAWRTENVFATIAVGMGVLWLFRFVVFA
;
A
#
# COMPACT_ATOMS: atom_id res chain seq x y z
N MET A 1 24.12 3.13 -11.49
CA MET A 1 22.96 2.72 -12.31
C MET A 1 23.42 1.63 -13.28
N THR A 2 23.61 0.39 -12.81
CA THR A 2 23.95 -0.74 -13.68
C THR A 2 22.70 -1.59 -13.87
N GLY A 3 21.95 -1.30 -14.95
CA GLY A 3 20.89 -2.15 -15.46
C GLY A 3 21.51 -3.42 -16.04
N ALA A 4 21.96 -4.34 -15.19
CA ALA A 4 22.33 -5.67 -15.63
C ALA A 4 21.05 -6.38 -16.06
N PRO A 5 20.98 -6.90 -17.30
CA PRO A 5 19.84 -7.69 -17.72
C PRO A 5 19.70 -8.85 -16.74
N LEU A 6 18.59 -8.91 -16.01
CA LEU A 6 18.20 -10.08 -15.23
C LEU A 6 17.84 -11.18 -16.25
N GLY A 7 18.85 -11.72 -16.92
CA GLY A 7 18.71 -12.88 -17.77
C GLY A 7 18.11 -13.98 -16.91
N THR A 8 16.99 -14.53 -17.35
CA THR A 8 16.26 -15.62 -16.71
C THR A 8 17.12 -16.89 -16.51
N GLY A 9 18.33 -16.92 -17.08
CA GLY A 9 19.37 -17.95 -16.88
C GLY A 9 20.45 -17.63 -15.82
N SER A 10 20.38 -16.52 -15.09
CA SER A 10 21.37 -16.23 -14.03
C SER A 10 21.06 -17.04 -12.76
N PRO A 11 21.99 -17.84 -12.22
CA PRO A 11 21.78 -18.63 -11.00
C PRO A 11 21.27 -17.81 -9.81
N ARG A 12 21.62 -16.51 -9.78
CA ARG A 12 21.20 -15.55 -8.75
C ARG A 12 19.69 -15.32 -8.74
N VAL A 13 19.03 -15.31 -9.90
CA VAL A 13 17.58 -15.11 -10.01
C VAL A 13 16.85 -16.34 -9.47
N TRP A 14 17.32 -17.54 -9.82
CA TRP A 14 16.77 -18.79 -9.28
C TRP A 14 16.93 -18.90 -7.77
N VAL A 15 18.11 -18.54 -7.25
CA VAL A 15 18.34 -18.47 -5.80
C VAL A 15 17.42 -17.43 -5.13
N ALA A 16 17.23 -16.27 -5.74
CA ALA A 16 16.32 -15.25 -5.21
C ALA A 16 14.85 -15.73 -5.20
N ILE A 17 14.38 -16.36 -6.27
CA ILE A 17 13.04 -16.95 -6.35
C ILE A 17 12.86 -18.01 -5.27
N LEU A 18 13.84 -18.91 -5.11
CA LEU A 18 13.78 -19.97 -4.12
C LEU A 18 13.77 -19.41 -2.68
N LEU A 19 14.60 -18.41 -2.39
CA LEU A 19 14.63 -17.72 -1.10
C LEU A 19 13.32 -16.99 -0.80
N ILE A 20 12.78 -16.23 -1.76
CA ILE A 20 11.49 -15.54 -1.60
C ILE A 20 10.36 -16.56 -1.42
N GLY A 21 10.38 -17.65 -2.18
CA GLY A 21 9.43 -18.74 -2.07
C GLY A 21 9.45 -19.37 -0.68
N ILE A 22 10.63 -19.78 -0.19
CA ILE A 22 10.81 -20.36 1.14
C ILE A 22 10.41 -19.36 2.23
N ALA A 23 10.82 -18.10 2.13
CA ALA A 23 10.45 -17.08 3.11
C ALA A 23 8.93 -16.87 3.16
N THR A 24 8.27 -16.70 2.01
CA THR A 24 6.82 -16.51 1.92
C THR A 24 6.07 -17.71 2.48
N TYR A 25 6.46 -18.92 2.09
CA TYR A 25 5.83 -20.15 2.58
C TYR A 25 6.14 -20.41 4.05
N GLY A 26 7.34 -20.07 4.52
CA GLY A 26 7.76 -20.18 5.91
C GLY A 26 6.97 -19.24 6.82
N PHE A 27 6.74 -17.99 6.41
CA PHE A 27 5.83 -17.09 7.13
C PHE A 27 4.40 -17.63 7.13
N ARG A 28 3.90 -18.09 5.98
CA ARG A 28 2.54 -18.65 5.86
C ARG A 28 2.34 -19.91 6.72
N LEU A 29 3.31 -20.82 6.71
CA LEU A 29 3.32 -22.04 7.52
C LEU A 29 3.52 -21.74 9.00
N SER A 30 4.31 -20.73 9.36
CA SER A 30 4.46 -20.31 10.76
C SER A 30 3.12 -19.88 11.34
N PHE A 31 2.29 -19.14 10.57
CA PHE A 31 0.93 -18.84 10.98
C PHE A 31 0.08 -20.10 11.14
N ILE A 32 0.08 -21.02 10.16
CA ILE A 32 -0.74 -22.24 10.20
C ILE A 32 -0.31 -23.18 11.36
N HIS A 33 0.99 -23.36 11.58
CA HIS A 33 1.53 -24.17 12.67
C HIS A 33 1.26 -23.56 14.05
N LEU A 34 1.30 -22.22 14.16
CA LEU A 34 0.94 -21.49 15.36
C LEU A 34 -0.58 -21.58 15.65
N PHE A 35 -1.42 -21.60 14.61
CA PHE A 35 -2.86 -21.83 14.72
C PHE A 35 -3.22 -23.29 15.05
N GLY A 36 -2.37 -24.26 14.70
CA GLY A 36 -2.60 -25.70 14.98
C GLY A 36 -2.11 -26.18 16.35
N ARG A 37 -1.35 -25.39 17.11
CA ARG A 37 -0.83 -25.74 18.45
C ARG A 37 -1.48 -24.92 19.59
N ILE A 38 -2.23 -23.86 19.26
CA ILE A 38 -2.85 -22.96 20.23
C ILE A 38 -4.35 -22.96 19.98
N ASP A 39 -5.06 -23.91 20.58
CA ASP A 39 -6.53 -24.06 20.47
C ASP A 39 -7.32 -22.80 20.91
N GLU A 40 -6.69 -21.85 21.60
CA GLU A 40 -7.28 -20.56 21.94
C GLU A 40 -6.31 -19.41 21.67
N VAL A 41 -6.30 -18.88 20.45
CA VAL A 41 -5.60 -17.63 20.13
C VAL A 41 -6.17 -16.52 21.04
N PRO A 42 -5.36 -15.92 21.95
CA PRO A 42 -5.86 -14.88 22.85
C PRO A 42 -6.48 -13.73 22.06
N ALA A 43 -7.67 -13.28 22.46
CA ALA A 43 -8.40 -12.21 21.75
C ALA A 43 -7.57 -10.92 21.57
N ARG A 44 -6.55 -10.71 22.41
CA ARG A 44 -5.60 -9.61 22.34
C ARG A 44 -4.68 -9.66 21.11
N VAL A 45 -4.41 -10.83 20.56
CA VAL A 45 -3.55 -11.03 19.37
C VAL A 45 -4.40 -11.04 18.10
N LYS A 46 -5.58 -11.67 18.12
CA LYS A 46 -6.47 -11.76 16.95
C LYS A 46 -7.01 -10.40 16.48
N ARG A 47 -7.22 -9.45 17.40
CA ARG A 47 -7.68 -8.09 17.09
C ARG A 47 -6.69 -7.30 16.21
N PRO A 48 -5.42 -7.11 16.59
CA PRO A 48 -4.45 -6.39 15.76
C PRO A 48 -4.20 -7.05 14.40
N LEU A 49 -4.20 -8.39 14.33
CA LEU A 49 -4.02 -9.14 13.08
C LEU A 49 -5.06 -8.82 12.00
N ARG A 50 -6.32 -8.53 12.37
CA ARG A 50 -7.35 -8.13 11.37
C ARG A 50 -7.10 -6.74 10.76
N TYR A 51 -6.32 -5.90 11.43
CA TYR A 51 -5.99 -4.54 10.99
C TYR A 51 -4.71 -4.48 10.17
N VAL A 52 -3.96 -5.59 10.08
CA VAL A 52 -2.73 -5.65 9.27
C VAL A 52 -3.00 -5.35 7.80
N PRO A 53 -3.97 -5.98 7.11
CA PRO A 53 -4.23 -5.69 5.70
C PRO A 53 -4.54 -4.21 5.41
N PRO A 54 -5.51 -3.55 6.10
CA PRO A 54 -5.78 -2.14 5.85
C PRO A 54 -4.62 -1.22 6.28
N ALA A 55 -3.88 -1.54 7.35
CA ALA A 55 -2.73 -0.75 7.78
C ALA A 55 -1.59 -0.79 6.76
N VAL A 56 -1.32 -1.96 6.16
CA VAL A 56 -0.31 -2.11 5.10
C VAL A 56 -0.73 -1.31 3.86
N LEU A 57 -2.00 -1.38 3.45
CA LEU A 57 -2.50 -0.55 2.34
C LEU A 57 -2.32 0.94 2.62
N ALA A 58 -2.64 1.39 3.83
CA ALA A 58 -2.40 2.77 4.23
C ALA A 58 -0.92 3.14 4.18
N ALA A 59 -0.03 2.28 4.68
CA ALA A 59 1.42 2.51 4.66
C ALA A 59 2.02 2.52 3.25
N LEU A 60 1.42 1.79 2.29
CA LEU A 60 1.84 1.80 0.88
C LEU A 60 1.36 3.06 0.15
N VAL A 61 0.14 3.52 0.43
CA VAL A 61 -0.46 4.69 -0.24
C VAL A 61 0.06 6.01 0.33
N LEU A 62 0.34 6.06 1.63
CA LEU A 62 0.80 7.28 2.31
C LEU A 62 2.05 7.93 1.69
N PRO A 63 3.15 7.23 1.35
CA PRO A 63 4.31 7.84 0.71
C PRO A 63 4.00 8.37 -0.69
N ASP A 64 3.06 7.75 -1.41
CA ASP A 64 2.63 8.21 -2.73
C ASP A 64 1.79 9.50 -2.64
N LEU A 65 1.07 9.70 -1.53
CA LEU A 65 0.31 10.92 -1.25
C LEU A 65 1.19 12.05 -0.69
N VAL A 66 2.11 11.72 0.21
CA VAL A 66 2.98 12.68 0.88
C VAL A 66 4.32 12.73 0.13
N THR A 67 4.33 13.46 -0.98
CA THR A 67 5.57 13.71 -1.71
C THR A 67 6.35 14.80 -1.00
N LEU A 68 7.49 14.47 -0.36
CA LEU A 68 8.40 15.48 0.19
C LEU A 68 9.09 16.22 -0.96
N ARG A 69 8.57 17.39 -1.32
CA ARG A 69 9.18 18.32 -2.29
C ARG A 69 10.11 19.29 -1.54
N PRO A 70 10.96 20.05 -2.27
CA PRO A 70 11.95 20.95 -1.66
C PRO A 70 11.36 22.07 -0.78
N SER A 71 10.05 22.33 -0.82
CA SER A 71 9.39 23.30 0.05
C SER A 71 8.06 22.76 0.58
N VAL A 72 7.78 23.07 1.85
CA VAL A 72 6.54 22.65 2.56
C VAL A 72 5.29 23.21 1.86
N ALA A 73 5.38 24.42 1.30
CA ALA A 73 4.31 25.02 0.50
C ALA A 73 4.03 24.24 -0.80
N ALA A 74 5.06 23.74 -1.48
CA ALA A 74 4.91 22.93 -2.69
C ALA A 74 4.37 21.51 -2.40
N THR A 75 4.64 20.96 -1.20
CA THR A 75 4.04 19.69 -0.77
C THR A 75 2.58 19.86 -0.36
N LEU A 76 2.21 20.98 0.27
CA LEU A 76 0.81 21.26 0.66
C LEU A 76 -0.09 21.59 -0.54
N LEU A 77 0.47 22.18 -1.60
CA LEU A 77 -0.22 22.44 -2.87
C LEU A 77 -0.13 21.27 -3.86
N ASP A 78 0.42 20.12 -3.46
CA ASP A 78 0.52 18.97 -4.36
C ASP A 78 -0.89 18.39 -4.60
N GLU A 79 -1.26 18.32 -5.87
CA GLU A 79 -2.57 17.88 -6.36
C GLU A 79 -2.96 16.52 -5.79
N ARG A 80 -1.97 15.64 -5.59
CA ARG A 80 -2.15 14.30 -5.03
C ARG A 80 -2.58 14.33 -3.56
N LEU A 81 -2.04 15.24 -2.76
CA LEU A 81 -2.38 15.37 -1.35
C LEU A 81 -3.81 15.87 -1.18
N ILE A 82 -4.19 16.89 -1.98
CA ILE A 82 -5.55 17.47 -1.96
C ILE A 82 -6.56 16.42 -2.47
N ALA A 83 -6.28 15.75 -3.58
CA ALA A 83 -7.15 14.70 -4.11
C ALA A 83 -7.29 13.54 -3.12
N GLY A 84 -6.20 13.13 -2.46
CA GLY A 84 -6.21 12.09 -1.43
C GLY A 84 -7.04 12.48 -0.20
N ALA A 85 -6.94 13.74 0.26
CA ALA A 85 -7.72 14.25 1.37
C ALA A 85 -9.22 14.28 1.05
N VAL A 86 -9.60 14.79 -0.13
CA VAL A 86 -11.00 14.80 -0.57
C VAL A 86 -11.54 13.37 -0.72
N ALA A 87 -10.76 12.46 -1.32
CA ALA A 87 -11.13 11.05 -1.39
C ALA A 87 -11.34 10.44 0.01
N GLY A 88 -10.47 10.75 0.98
CA GLY A 88 -10.63 10.30 2.37
C GLY A 88 -11.93 10.79 3.03
N VAL A 89 -12.29 12.06 2.82
CA VAL A 89 -13.55 12.63 3.34
C VAL A 89 -14.76 11.95 2.70
N VAL A 90 -14.73 11.70 1.38
CA VAL A 90 -15.81 11.00 0.67
C VAL A 90 -15.91 9.54 1.12
N ALA A 91 -14.77 8.86 1.29
CA ALA A 91 -14.75 7.49 1.81
C ALA A 91 -15.43 7.39 3.17
N TRP A 92 -15.15 8.34 4.06
CA TRP A 92 -15.77 8.40 5.38
C TRP A 92 -17.27 8.69 5.31
N ARG A 93 -17.71 9.53 4.36
CA ARG A 93 -19.11 9.95 4.27
C ARG A 93 -20.02 8.98 3.53
N THR A 94 -19.52 8.36 2.47
CA THR A 94 -20.31 7.55 1.53
C THR A 94 -20.16 6.05 1.82
N GLU A 95 -19.12 5.62 2.55
CA GLU A 95 -18.78 4.20 2.80
C GLU A 95 -18.75 3.35 1.50
N ASN A 96 -18.59 4.00 0.34
CA ASN A 96 -18.65 3.38 -0.98
C ASN A 96 -17.32 3.56 -1.71
N VAL A 97 -16.68 2.44 -2.02
CA VAL A 97 -15.38 2.39 -2.69
C VAL A 97 -15.44 3.01 -4.09
N PHE A 98 -16.52 2.76 -4.84
CA PHE A 98 -16.66 3.31 -6.20
C PHE A 98 -16.81 4.83 -6.19
N ALA A 99 -17.60 5.38 -5.27
CA ALA A 99 -17.73 6.83 -5.12
C ALA A 99 -16.39 7.48 -4.72
N THR A 100 -15.65 6.83 -3.84
CA THR A 100 -14.32 7.29 -3.40
C THR A 100 -13.34 7.35 -4.57
N ILE A 101 -13.28 6.30 -5.39
CA ILE A 101 -12.41 6.24 -6.57
C ILE A 101 -12.83 7.30 -7.59
N ALA A 102 -14.12 7.40 -7.90
CA ALA A 102 -14.64 8.34 -8.88
C ALA A 102 -14.33 9.79 -8.49
N VAL A 103 -14.58 10.17 -7.23
CA VAL A 103 -14.29 11.53 -6.75
C VAL A 103 -12.78 11.78 -6.70
N GLY A 104 -11.98 10.85 -6.17
CA GLY A 104 -10.52 11.00 -6.10
C GLY A 104 -9.88 11.19 -7.48
N MET A 105 -10.29 10.37 -8.46
CA MET A 105 -9.86 10.50 -9.86
C MET A 105 -10.33 11.81 -10.48
N GLY A 106 -11.58 12.22 -10.22
CA GLY A 106 -12.14 13.47 -10.74
C GLY A 106 -11.40 14.70 -10.21
N VAL A 107 -11.11 14.76 -8.91
CA VAL A 107 -10.36 15.86 -8.30
C VAL A 107 -8.93 15.91 -8.82
N LEU A 108 -8.26 14.74 -8.92
CA LEU A 108 -6.90 14.68 -9.47
C LEU A 108 -6.87 15.17 -10.92
N TRP A 109 -7.81 14.73 -11.76
CA TRP A 109 -7.92 15.21 -13.13
C TRP A 109 -8.21 16.70 -13.22
N LEU A 110 -9.12 17.21 -12.40
CA LEU A 110 -9.45 18.62 -12.38
C LEU A 110 -8.21 19.47 -12.04
N PHE A 111 -7.47 19.11 -11.00
CA PHE A 111 -6.24 19.81 -10.66
C PHE A 111 -5.19 19.70 -11.77
N ARG A 112 -4.97 18.49 -12.31
CA ARG A 112 -3.92 18.26 -13.30
C ARG A 112 -4.19 18.92 -14.66
N PHE A 113 -5.45 18.98 -15.11
CA PHE A 113 -5.81 19.51 -16.43
C PHE A 113 -6.37 20.93 -16.41
N VAL A 114 -6.97 21.39 -15.32
CA VAL A 114 -7.63 22.71 -15.26
C VAL A 114 -6.82 23.73 -14.47
N VAL A 115 -6.02 23.31 -13.49
CA VAL A 115 -5.22 24.22 -12.65
C VAL A 115 -3.79 24.37 -13.17
N PHE A 116 -3.25 23.34 -13.86
CA PHE A 116 -1.87 23.32 -14.39
C PHE A 116 -1.76 23.35 -15.93
N ALA A 117 -2.85 23.64 -16.64
CA ALA A 117 -2.83 23.99 -18.08
C ALA A 117 -2.79 25.51 -18.26
#